data_AF-A0AAN8LZ90-F1
#
_entry.id   AF-A0AAN8LZ90-F1
#
_cell.length_a   1.000
_cell.length_b   1.000
_cell.length_c   1.000
_cell.angle_alpha   90.00
_cell.angle_beta   90.00
_cell.angle_gamma   90.00
#
_symmetry.space_group_name_H-M   'P 1'
#
loop_
_entity.id
_entity.type
_entity.pdbx_description
1 polymer ?
#
loop_
_entity_poly.entity_id
_entity_poly.type
_entity_poly.pdbx_seq_one_letter_code
_entity_poly.pdbx_strand_id
1 'polypeptide(L)'
;MAVERILRIVKDKGGAAVRVLCTDFEVPMLNPAELAFLTEYAATMSPVAKDINILQAETNVQMGWLLPTVNLLITKLDRIKLSLKYCKPLVDALQLGLKMRFSHVSCSPV
;
A
#
# COMPACT_ATOMS: atom_id res chain seq x y z
N MET A 1 -0.96 4.99 -8.06
CA MET A 1 0.23 5.59 -7.38
C MET A 1 1.45 5.58 -8.29
N ALA A 2 2.50 6.35 -7.96
CA ALA A 2 3.71 6.42 -8.78
C ALA A 2 4.35 5.05 -9.03
N VAL A 3 4.44 4.19 -7.99
CA VAL A 3 5.00 2.83 -8.11
C VAL A 3 4.22 1.94 -9.09
N GLU A 4 2.88 2.00 -9.08
CA GLU A 4 2.07 1.24 -10.04
C GLU A 4 2.32 1.66 -11.49
N ARG A 5 2.61 2.95 -11.74
CA ARG A 5 2.98 3.46 -13.07
C ARG A 5 4.33 2.91 -13.51
N ILE A 6 5.30 2.86 -12.60
CA ILE A 6 6.63 2.27 -12.86
C ILE A 6 6.48 0.80 -13.24
N LEU A 7 5.74 0.01 -12.46
CA LEU A 7 5.49 -1.41 -12.73
C LEU A 7 4.80 -1.63 -14.09
N ARG A 8 3.84 -0.76 -14.46
CA ARG A 8 3.18 -0.81 -15.77
C ARG A 8 4.16 -0.53 -16.91
N ILE A 9 5.01 0.49 -16.78
CA ILE A 9 6.03 0.80 -17.80
C ILE A 9 6.98 -0.38 -17.99
N VAL A 10 7.41 -1.02 -16.89
CA VAL A 10 8.27 -2.21 -16.94
C VAL A 10 7.60 -3.37 -17.65
N LYS A 11 6.31 -3.60 -17.39
CA LYS A 11 5.52 -4.66 -18.02
C LYS A 11 5.25 -4.40 -19.51
N ASP A 12 4.87 -3.17 -19.86
CA ASP A 12 4.34 -2.84 -21.19
C ASP A 12 5.46 -2.55 -22.20
N LYS A 13 6.57 -1.92 -21.78
CA LYS A 13 7.68 -1.57 -22.66
C LYS A 13 8.83 -2.59 -22.66
N GLY A 14 8.78 -3.57 -21.74
CA GLY A 14 9.82 -4.58 -21.56
C GLY A 14 11.14 -4.01 -21.01
N GLY A 15 12.07 -4.90 -20.65
CA GLY A 15 13.33 -4.53 -19.99
C GLY A 15 14.24 -3.61 -20.83
N ALA A 16 14.15 -3.67 -22.17
CA ALA A 16 15.00 -2.88 -23.05
C ALA A 16 14.68 -1.38 -23.02
N ALA A 17 13.40 -1.00 -23.05
CA ALA A 17 12.98 0.40 -23.03
C ALA A 17 13.16 1.03 -21.64
N VAL A 18 12.96 0.25 -20.58
CA VAL A 18 13.26 0.68 -19.20
C VAL A 18 14.75 0.94 -19.04
N ARG A 19 15.61 0.11 -19.65
CA ARG A 19 17.05 0.29 -19.58
C ARG A 19 17.51 1.58 -20.23
N VAL A 20 16.95 1.94 -21.39
CA VAL A 20 17.22 3.24 -22.04
C VAL A 20 16.84 4.40 -21.12
N LEU A 21 15.63 4.37 -20.53
CA LEU A 21 15.21 5.40 -19.58
C LEU A 21 16.12 5.47 -18.35
N CYS A 22 16.50 4.32 -17.78
CA CYS A 22 17.43 4.29 -16.64
C CYS A 22 18.80 4.88 -16.99
N THR A 23 19.29 4.65 -18.21
CA THR A 23 20.52 5.28 -18.72
C THR A 23 20.34 6.79 -18.91
N ASP A 24 19.23 7.23 -19.51
CA ASP A 24 18.94 8.65 -19.76
C ASP A 24 18.80 9.47 -18.45
N PHE A 25 18.29 8.83 -17.39
CA PHE A 25 18.12 9.44 -16.07
C PHE A 25 19.30 9.18 -15.10
N GLU A 26 20.37 8.52 -15.56
CA GLU A 26 21.53 8.14 -14.74
C GLU A 26 21.16 7.35 -13.46
N VAL A 27 20.11 6.53 -13.53
CA VAL A 27 19.64 5.71 -12.41
C VAL A 27 20.01 4.23 -12.59
N PRO A 28 20.35 3.52 -11.50
CA PRO A 28 20.59 2.07 -11.57
C PRO A 28 19.37 1.32 -12.09
N MET A 29 19.60 0.27 -12.87
CA MET A 29 18.51 -0.58 -13.34
C MET A 29 17.96 -1.40 -12.18
N LEU A 30 16.63 -1.45 -12.07
CA LEU A 30 15.95 -2.26 -11.07
C LEU A 30 16.26 -3.74 -11.30
N ASN A 31 16.78 -4.39 -10.26
CA ASN A 31 17.03 -5.82 -10.28
C ASN A 31 15.72 -6.61 -10.00
N PRO A 32 15.71 -7.94 -10.26
CA PRO A 32 14.49 -8.74 -10.06
C PRO A 32 13.95 -8.72 -8.62
N ALA A 33 14.81 -8.61 -7.61
CA ALA A 33 14.39 -8.56 -6.21
C ALA A 33 13.74 -7.20 -5.87
N GLU A 34 14.29 -6.10 -6.39
CA GLU A 34 13.72 -4.76 -6.25
C GLU A 34 12.36 -4.68 -6.96
N LEU A 35 12.22 -5.29 -8.14
CA LEU A 35 10.95 -5.34 -8.87
C LEU A 35 9.91 -6.17 -8.10
N ALA A 36 10.32 -7.29 -7.51
CA ALA A 36 9.45 -8.10 -6.65
C ALA A 36 9.01 -7.31 -5.40
N PHE A 37 9.93 -6.60 -4.75
CA PHE A 37 9.63 -5.69 -3.65
C PHE A 37 8.64 -4.60 -4.05
N LEU A 38 8.86 -3.91 -5.17
CA LEU A 38 7.96 -2.84 -5.64
C LEU A 38 6.56 -3.36 -5.96
N THR A 39 6.48 -4.59 -6.46
CA THR A 39 5.20 -5.29 -6.71
C THR A 39 4.46 -5.54 -5.40
N GLU A 40 5.14 -6.08 -4.39
CA GLU A 40 4.59 -6.29 -3.06
C GLU A 40 4.19 -4.98 -2.37
N TYR A 41 5.01 -3.95 -2.53
CA TYR A 41 4.75 -2.61 -2.00
C TYR A 41 3.49 -2.03 -2.61
N ALA A 42 3.34 -2.10 -3.94
CA ALA A 42 2.14 -1.61 -4.62
C ALA A 42 0.90 -2.39 -4.17
N ALA A 43 0.98 -3.73 -4.07
CA ALA A 43 -0.12 -4.55 -3.60
C ALA A 43 -0.55 -4.21 -2.15
N THR A 44 0.42 -3.90 -1.28
CA THR A 44 0.18 -3.53 0.12
C THR A 44 -0.38 -2.12 0.25
N MET A 45 0.21 -1.14 -0.44
CA MET A 45 -0.16 0.28 -0.30
C MET A 45 -1.41 0.68 -1.08
N SER A 46 -1.80 -0.07 -2.13
CA SER A 46 -2.99 0.25 -2.92
C SER A 46 -4.31 0.20 -2.14
N PRO A 47 -4.61 -0.86 -1.35
CA PRO A 47 -5.78 -0.83 -0.49
C PRO A 47 -5.68 0.23 0.61
N VAL A 48 -4.48 0.46 1.18
CA VAL A 48 -4.26 1.49 2.21
C VAL A 48 -4.57 2.88 1.67
N ALA A 49 -4.03 3.23 0.50
CA ALA A 49 -4.27 4.54 -0.12
C ALA A 49 -5.75 4.74 -0.49
N LYS A 50 -6.43 3.70 -0.97
CA LYS A 50 -7.87 3.75 -1.27
C LYS A 50 -8.70 3.95 -0.01
N ASP A 51 -8.48 3.14 1.01
CA ASP A 51 -9.24 3.18 2.25
C ASP A 51 -8.97 4.51 3.00
N ILE A 52 -7.74 5.04 2.99
CA ILE A 52 -7.43 6.40 3.49
C ILE A 52 -8.16 7.48 2.68
N ASN A 53 -8.16 7.38 1.34
CA ASN A 53 -8.84 8.37 0.50
C ASN A 53 -10.36 8.39 0.76
N ILE A 54 -10.99 7.23 1.03
CA ILE A 54 -12.39 7.15 1.45
C ILE A 54 -12.59 7.87 2.78
N LEU A 55 -11.74 7.58 3.78
CA LEU A 55 -11.79 8.22 5.10
C LEU A 55 -11.56 9.74 5.05
N GLN A 56 -10.81 10.24 4.07
CA GLN A 56 -10.51 11.67 3.89
C GLN A 56 -11.54 12.42 3.03
N ALA A 57 -12.18 11.73 2.08
CA ALA A 57 -13.16 12.33 1.15
C ALA A 57 -14.53 12.55 1.82
N GLU A 58 -14.85 11.76 2.84
CA GLU A 58 -16.08 11.95 3.59
C GLU A 58 -15.92 13.05 4.65
N THR A 59 -16.37 14.26 4.31
CA THR A 59 -16.41 15.41 5.22
C THR A 59 -17.38 15.24 6.39
N ASN A 60 -18.17 14.16 6.42
CA ASN A 60 -19.26 13.92 7.34
C ASN A 60 -19.34 12.44 7.79
N VAL A 61 -18.21 11.76 7.98
CA VAL A 61 -18.21 10.41 8.56
C VAL A 61 -18.84 10.48 9.96
N GLN A 62 -20.12 10.12 10.06
CA GLN A 62 -20.67 9.66 11.33
C GLN A 62 -19.74 8.54 11.79
N MET A 63 -19.19 8.66 13.01
CA MET A 63 -18.20 7.75 13.59
C MET A 63 -18.54 6.24 13.44
N GLY A 64 -19.79 5.90 13.15
CA GLY A 64 -20.25 4.55 12.82
C GLY A 64 -19.60 3.87 11.60
N TRP A 65 -19.06 4.59 10.61
CA TRP A 65 -18.40 3.97 9.43
C TRP A 65 -16.87 3.87 9.54
N LEU A 66 -16.28 4.57 10.50
CA LEU A 66 -14.84 4.61 10.69
C LEU A 66 -14.29 3.25 11.13
N LEU A 67 -14.87 2.68 12.20
CA LEU A 67 -14.43 1.38 12.75
C LEU A 67 -14.60 0.22 11.75
N PRO A 68 -15.75 0.06 11.06
CA PRO A 68 -15.90 -0.97 10.02
C PRO A 68 -14.87 -0.85 8.89
N THR A 69 -14.61 0.37 8.42
CA THR A 69 -13.63 0.62 7.33
C THR A 69 -12.21 0.27 7.77
N VAL A 70 -11.82 0.65 8.99
CA VAL A 70 -10.51 0.32 9.56
C VAL A 70 -10.35 -1.19 9.78
N ASN A 71 -11.37 -1.86 10.32
CA ASN A 71 -11.35 -3.32 10.51
C ASN A 71 -11.27 -4.08 9.19
N LEU A 72 -11.98 -3.60 8.17
CA LEU A 72 -11.90 -4.15 6.81
C LEU A 72 -10.50 -3.99 6.23
N LEU A 73 -9.86 -2.82 6.40
CA LEU A 73 -8.49 -2.58 5.97
C LEU A 73 -7.50 -3.52 6.67
N ILE A 74 -7.61 -3.69 8.00
CA ILE A 74 -6.76 -4.61 8.77
C ILE A 74 -6.91 -6.04 8.25
N THR A 75 -8.14 -6.50 8.00
CA THR A 75 -8.42 -7.85 7.47
C THR A 75 -7.85 -8.04 6.07
N LYS A 76 -7.93 -7.02 5.19
CA LYS A 76 -7.30 -7.07 3.87
C LYS A 76 -5.78 -7.17 3.99
N LEU A 77 -5.17 -6.40 4.89
CA LEU A 77 -3.73 -6.42 5.14
C LEU A 77 -3.25 -7.79 5.64
N ASP A 78 -3.99 -8.44 6.55
CA ASP A 78 -3.68 -9.80 7.01
C ASP A 78 -3.67 -10.83 5.87
N ARG A 79 -4.67 -10.76 4.97
CA ARG A 79 -4.74 -11.64 3.80
C ARG A 79 -3.56 -11.42 2.85
N ILE A 80 -3.21 -10.17 2.58
CA ILE A 80 -2.07 -9.83 1.72
C ILE A 80 -0.78 -10.35 2.34
N LYS A 81 -0.59 -10.17 3.65
CA LYS A 81 0.62 -10.57 4.40
C LYS A 81 1.02 -12.03 4.20
N LEU A 82 0.05 -12.93 4.06
CA LEU A 82 0.30 -14.36 3.83
C LEU A 82 1.09 -14.64 2.54
N SER A 83 0.92 -13.78 1.53
CA SER A 83 1.55 -13.91 0.21
C SER A 83 2.83 -13.09 0.04
N LEU A 84 3.18 -12.23 1.00
CA LEU A 84 4.34 -11.34 0.91
C LEU A 84 5.64 -12.06 1.29
N LYS A 85 6.74 -11.70 0.64
CA LYS A 85 8.10 -12.13 0.97
C LYS A 85 8.92 -11.01 1.60
N TYR A 86 8.75 -9.77 1.13
CA TYR A 86 9.54 -8.59 1.53
C TYR A 86 8.72 -7.60 2.37
N CYS A 87 7.45 -7.37 2.04
CA CYS A 87 6.64 -6.31 2.66
C CYS A 87 5.92 -6.71 3.95
N LYS A 88 6.23 -7.86 4.57
CA LYS A 88 5.64 -8.26 5.87
C LYS A 88 5.86 -7.20 6.98
N PRO A 89 7.07 -6.64 7.16
CA PRO A 89 7.29 -5.60 8.17
C PRO A 89 6.51 -4.32 7.89
N LEU A 90 6.26 -4.00 6.61
CA LEU A 90 5.42 -2.86 6.24
C LEU A 90 3.97 -3.08 6.66
N VAL A 91 3.42 -4.28 6.45
CA VAL A 91 2.08 -4.63 6.93
C VAL A 91 2.00 -4.50 8.45
N ASP A 92 2.99 -5.01 9.18
CA ASP A 92 3.04 -4.91 10.65
C ASP A 92 3.06 -3.45 11.13
N ALA A 93 3.89 -2.61 10.52
CA ALA A 93 3.95 -1.19 10.83
C ALA A 93 2.62 -0.47 10.54
N LEU A 94 1.97 -0.79 9.41
CA LEU A 94 0.67 -0.23 9.05
C LEU A 94 -0.42 -0.63 10.03
N GLN A 95 -0.49 -1.91 10.40
CA GLN A 95 -1.47 -2.41 11.37
C GLN A 95 -1.26 -1.79 12.76
N LEU A 96 -0.01 -1.66 13.20
CA LEU A 96 0.31 -0.97 14.45
C LEU A 96 -0.11 0.50 14.39
N GLY A 97 0.22 1.21 13.32
CA GLY A 97 -0.16 2.61 13.13
C GLY A 97 -1.69 2.81 13.12
N LEU A 98 -2.43 1.92 12.46
CA LEU A 98 -3.90 1.94 12.47
C LEU A 98 -4.47 1.72 13.88
N LYS A 99 -3.96 0.72 14.60
CA LYS A 99 -4.38 0.45 15.99
C LYS A 99 -4.10 1.64 16.90
N MET A 100 -2.91 2.23 16.83
CA MET A 100 -2.52 3.37 17.66
C MET A 100 -3.36 4.61 17.35
N ARG A 101 -3.66 4.86 16.07
CA ARG A 101 -4.44 6.03 15.65
C ARG A 101 -5.91 5.94 16.07
N PHE A 102 -6.48 4.75 16.09
CA PHE A 102 -7.91 4.54 16.36
C PHE A 102 -8.22 3.86 17.71
N SER A 103 -7.20 3.62 18.55
CA SER A 103 -7.34 3.02 19.89
C SER A 103 -8.35 3.76 20.78
N HIS A 104 -8.41 5.08 20.67
CA HIS A 104 -9.35 5.92 21.43
C HIS A 104 -10.80 5.79 20.94
N VAL A 105 -11.02 5.47 19.67
CA VAL A 105 -12.37 5.29 19.09
C VAL A 105 -12.99 3.97 19.57
N SER A 106 -12.17 2.94 19.83
CA SER A 106 -12.64 1.65 20.37
C SER A 106 -12.94 1.65 21.87
N CYS A 107 -12.61 2.71 22.61
CA CYS A 107 -12.75 2.77 24.07
C CYS A 107 -13.90 3.69 24.54
N SER A 108 -14.65 4.32 23.63
CA SER A 108 -15.79 5.17 23.99
C SER A 108 -17.06 4.33 24.07
N PRO A 109 -17.69 4.16 25.25
CA PRO A 109 -19.02 3.56 25.33
C PRO A 109 -20.02 4.55 24.73
N VAL A 110 -20.82 4.07 23.78
CA VAL A 110 -22.11 4.69 23.41
C VAL A 110 -23.13 4.39 24.49
#